data_AF-A0A6V8KLT2-F1
#
_entry.id   AF-A0A6V8KLT2-F1
#
_cell.length_a   1.000
_cell.length_b   1.000
_cell.length_c   1.000
_cell.angle_alpha   90.00
_cell.angle_beta   90.00
_cell.angle_gamma   90.00
#
_symmetry.space_group_name_H-M   'P 1'
#
loop_
_entity.id
_entity.type
_entity.pdbx_description
1 polymer ?
#
loop_
_entity_poly.entity_id
_entity_poly.type
_entity_poly.pdbx_seq_one_letter_code
_entity_poly.pdbx_strand_id
1 'polypeptide(L)'
;MTAGTQIGDPLPGERAGNNTARLFDVDVSPDGKLLATAGVLGTRVWDLATRRRIATFGGAGAWDVAFSPDGKRLAAGLLGGAANIYDVRDLDSQPRQLGLHQALTDATDSVYGVAFSPNGQLFATAAGDRTVALWDLTNSVRRLPRLTGHTHSVQDVDFSPDGRFLVTAGQDGTVRRWNAGNGNEIGQLRDAAATSLGRAVAWSTNRDILAATDAGGVRLWNLATPGTSVLL
;
A
#
# COMPACT_ATOMS: atom_id res chain seq x y z
N MET A 1 -25.35 -10.93 -24.99
CA MET A 1 -24.45 -11.58 -24.03
C MET A 1 -23.06 -11.62 -24.66
N THR A 2 -22.27 -10.57 -24.45
CA THR A 2 -20.87 -10.52 -24.92
C THR A 2 -20.02 -11.30 -23.91
N ALA A 3 -19.46 -12.43 -24.37
CA ALA A 3 -18.49 -13.19 -23.61
C ALA A 3 -17.31 -12.25 -23.28
N GLY A 4 -17.04 -12.07 -21.98
CA GLY A 4 -15.85 -11.36 -21.53
C GLY A 4 -14.63 -12.11 -22.05
N THR A 5 -13.80 -11.43 -22.83
CA THR A 5 -12.53 -11.97 -23.29
C THR A 5 -11.70 -12.29 -22.06
N GLN A 6 -11.55 -13.58 -21.74
CA GLN A 6 -10.56 -14.04 -20.79
C GLN A 6 -9.21 -13.52 -21.30
N ILE A 7 -8.62 -12.57 -20.57
CA ILE A 7 -7.25 -12.14 -20.80
C ILE A 7 -6.44 -13.42 -20.56
N GLY A 8 -5.86 -13.97 -21.64
CA GLY A 8 -5.49 -15.38 -21.75
C GLY A 8 -4.63 -15.94 -20.61
N ASP A 9 -4.47 -17.26 -20.59
CA ASP A 9 -3.55 -17.90 -19.65
C ASP A 9 -2.15 -17.27 -19.77
N PRO A 10 -1.45 -17.01 -18.64
CA PRO A 10 -0.08 -16.51 -18.67
C PRO A 10 0.77 -17.46 -19.52
N LEU A 11 1.52 -16.91 -20.48
CA LEU A 11 2.32 -17.72 -21.40
C LEU A 11 3.30 -18.60 -20.62
N PRO A 12 3.61 -19.82 -21.11
CA PRO A 12 4.57 -20.69 -20.46
C PRO A 12 5.92 -19.97 -20.23
N GLY A 13 6.31 -19.80 -18.96
CA GLY A 13 7.54 -19.10 -18.56
C GLY A 13 7.37 -17.63 -18.14
N GLU A 14 6.14 -17.11 -18.03
CA GLU A 14 5.85 -15.74 -17.59
C GLU A 14 5.82 -15.53 -16.06
N ARG A 15 5.99 -16.60 -15.27
CA ARG A 15 6.08 -16.46 -13.81
C ARG A 15 7.46 -15.93 -13.42
N ALA A 16 7.50 -14.78 -12.74
CA ALA A 16 8.69 -14.32 -12.02
C ALA A 16 8.99 -15.29 -10.85
N GLY A 17 9.66 -16.39 -11.17
CA GLY A 17 10.08 -17.44 -10.24
C GLY A 17 8.97 -18.38 -9.73
N ASN A 18 9.36 -19.32 -8.88
CA ASN A 18 8.48 -20.28 -8.21
C ASN A 18 8.32 -19.89 -6.73
N ASN A 19 7.41 -18.96 -6.43
CA ASN A 19 7.05 -18.66 -5.04
C ASN A 19 6.20 -19.81 -4.49
N THR A 20 6.74 -20.58 -3.56
CA THR A 20 6.07 -21.73 -2.92
C THR A 20 5.12 -21.34 -1.78
N ALA A 21 5.01 -20.04 -1.47
CA ALA A 21 4.21 -19.51 -0.39
C ALA A 21 3.30 -18.38 -0.88
N ARG A 22 2.18 -18.17 -0.17
CA ARG A 22 1.18 -17.15 -0.49
C ARG A 22 1.81 -15.76 -0.53
N LEU A 23 1.56 -15.06 -1.63
CA LEU A 23 1.80 -13.63 -1.76
C LEU A 23 0.55 -12.87 -1.32
N PHE A 24 0.75 -11.70 -0.74
CA PHE A 24 -0.33 -10.84 -0.28
C PHE A 24 -0.47 -9.59 -1.14
N ASP A 25 0.65 -9.10 -1.66
CA ASP A 25 0.70 -7.89 -2.48
C ASP A 25 1.94 -7.86 -3.41
N VAL A 26 1.91 -7.00 -4.43
CA VAL A 26 2.99 -6.74 -5.38
C VAL A 26 3.04 -5.27 -5.80
N ASP A 27 4.24 -4.75 -6.05
CA ASP A 27 4.43 -3.41 -6.60
C ASP A 27 5.56 -3.36 -7.64
N VAL A 28 5.43 -2.49 -8.63
CA VAL A 28 6.42 -2.31 -9.71
C VAL A 28 7.13 -0.98 -9.53
N SER A 29 8.45 -0.98 -9.67
CA SER A 29 9.23 0.26 -9.53
C SER A 29 8.79 1.31 -10.55
N PRO A 30 8.91 2.61 -10.24
CA PRO A 30 8.48 3.69 -11.15
C PRO A 30 9.13 3.66 -12.54
N ASP A 31 10.33 3.08 -12.66
CA ASP A 31 11.04 2.91 -13.94
C ASP A 31 10.67 1.61 -14.69
N GLY A 32 9.80 0.78 -14.10
CA GLY A 32 9.30 -0.46 -14.68
C GLY A 32 10.32 -1.61 -14.69
N LYS A 33 11.46 -1.50 -14.01
CA LYS A 33 12.53 -2.51 -14.07
C LYS A 33 12.45 -3.56 -12.98
N LEU A 34 11.91 -3.21 -11.81
CA LEU A 34 11.86 -4.07 -10.65
C LEU A 34 10.41 -4.40 -10.28
N LEU A 35 10.22 -5.61 -9.77
CA LEU A 35 8.98 -6.06 -9.15
C LEU A 35 9.27 -6.43 -7.69
N ALA A 36 8.56 -5.84 -6.76
CA ALA A 36 8.52 -6.24 -5.36
C ALA A 36 7.32 -7.16 -5.12
N THR A 37 7.49 -8.15 -4.24
CA THR A 37 6.40 -9.03 -3.82
C THR A 37 6.40 -9.16 -2.30
N ALA A 38 5.25 -8.95 -1.65
CA ALA A 38 5.02 -9.19 -0.24
C ALA A 38 4.40 -10.59 -0.04
N GLY A 39 4.81 -11.31 1.01
CA GLY A 39 4.22 -12.60 1.31
C GLY A 39 4.64 -13.19 2.65
N VAL A 40 4.19 -14.42 2.90
CA VAL A 40 4.48 -15.17 4.14
C VAL A 40 5.98 -15.29 4.41
N LEU A 41 6.78 -15.42 3.35
CA LEU A 41 8.23 -15.58 3.44
C LEU A 41 9.00 -14.25 3.38
N GLY A 42 8.31 -13.13 3.64
CA GLY A 42 8.87 -11.78 3.59
C GLY A 42 8.80 -11.16 2.19
N THR A 43 9.59 -10.10 2.01
CA THR A 43 9.59 -9.31 0.78
C THR A 43 10.69 -9.78 -0.17
N ARG A 44 10.39 -9.85 -1.46
CA ARG A 44 11.36 -10.21 -2.51
C ARG A 44 11.35 -9.17 -3.60
N VAL A 45 12.50 -8.99 -4.24
CA VAL A 45 12.63 -8.13 -5.42
C VAL A 45 13.17 -8.93 -6.59
N TRP A 46 12.56 -8.72 -7.74
CA TRP A 46 12.81 -9.38 -9.01
C TRP A 46 13.23 -8.34 -10.04
N ASP A 47 14.23 -8.67 -10.81
CA ASP A 47 14.55 -7.95 -12.05
C ASP A 47 13.60 -8.45 -13.14
N LEU A 48 12.81 -7.55 -13.72
CA LEU A 48 11.78 -7.89 -14.70
C LEU A 48 12.35 -8.27 -16.06
N ALA A 49 13.52 -7.72 -16.44
CA ALA A 49 14.17 -8.00 -17.71
C ALA A 49 14.70 -9.45 -17.78
N THR A 50 15.35 -9.90 -16.70
CA THR A 50 15.95 -11.23 -16.57
C THR A 50 15.04 -12.23 -15.89
N ARG A 51 13.94 -11.78 -15.28
CA ARG A 51 12.98 -12.57 -14.50
C ARG A 51 13.63 -13.29 -13.31
N ARG A 52 14.72 -12.73 -12.79
CA ARG A 52 15.47 -13.32 -11.68
C ARG A 52 15.19 -12.58 -10.38
N ARG A 53 15.10 -13.34 -9.29
CA ARG A 53 15.11 -12.75 -7.95
C ARG A 53 16.51 -12.21 -7.68
N ILE A 54 16.59 -10.92 -7.36
CA ILE A 54 17.86 -10.24 -7.06
C ILE A 54 18.00 -9.92 -5.58
N ALA A 55 16.90 -9.84 -4.83
CA ALA A 55 16.93 -9.60 -3.39
C ALA A 55 15.84 -10.34 -2.62
N THR A 56 16.09 -10.54 -1.33
CA THR A 56 15.10 -10.99 -0.34
C THR A 56 15.33 -10.21 0.94
N PHE A 57 14.27 -9.59 1.44
CA PHE A 57 14.28 -8.74 2.61
C PHE A 57 13.49 -9.42 3.74
N GLY A 58 14.18 -9.62 4.86
CA GLY A 58 13.60 -10.16 6.09
C GLY A 58 13.36 -11.67 6.10
N GLY A 59 12.90 -12.15 7.26
CA GLY A 59 12.39 -13.51 7.50
C GLY A 59 11.01 -13.54 8.16
N ALA A 60 10.45 -12.37 8.49
CA ALA A 60 9.07 -12.21 8.91
C ALA A 60 8.20 -11.89 7.68
N GLY A 61 6.98 -12.41 7.64
CA GLY A 61 6.06 -12.15 6.53
C GLY A 61 5.70 -10.67 6.40
N ALA A 62 5.40 -10.25 5.18
CA ALA A 62 4.93 -8.90 4.85
C ALA A 62 3.53 -8.97 4.21
N TRP A 63 2.61 -8.11 4.64
CA TRP A 63 1.27 -7.97 4.07
C TRP A 63 1.26 -7.14 2.80
N ASP A 64 2.08 -6.09 2.77
CA ASP A 64 2.03 -5.05 1.75
C ASP A 64 3.43 -4.53 1.41
N VAL A 65 3.65 -4.07 0.17
CA VAL A 65 4.91 -3.51 -0.32
C VAL A 65 4.69 -2.31 -1.22
N ALA A 66 5.56 -1.30 -1.09
CA ALA A 66 5.50 -0.12 -1.95
C ALA A 66 6.89 0.46 -2.25
N PHE A 67 7.20 0.69 -3.52
CA PHE A 67 8.34 1.50 -3.92
C PHE A 67 8.07 2.99 -3.62
N SER A 68 9.12 3.73 -3.24
CA SER A 68 9.03 5.18 -3.21
C SER A 68 8.92 5.74 -4.64
N PRO A 69 8.31 6.94 -4.82
CA PRO A 69 8.11 7.52 -6.15
C PRO A 69 9.39 7.77 -6.95
N ASP A 70 10.54 7.92 -6.27
CA ASP A 70 11.86 8.06 -6.89
C ASP A 70 12.54 6.71 -7.20
N GLY A 71 11.90 5.58 -6.86
CA GLY A 71 12.40 4.22 -7.04
C GLY A 71 13.56 3.82 -6.12
N LYS A 72 13.96 4.67 -5.17
CA LYS A 72 15.18 4.45 -4.37
C LYS A 72 14.94 3.68 -3.07
N ARG A 73 13.69 3.61 -2.62
CA ARG A 73 13.30 2.94 -1.37
C ARG A 73 12.18 1.94 -1.63
N LEU A 74 12.14 0.91 -0.81
CA LEU A 74 11.05 -0.08 -0.79
C LEU A 74 10.55 -0.21 0.65
N ALA A 75 9.26 0.04 0.86
CA ALA A 75 8.59 -0.20 2.13
C ALA A 75 7.98 -1.60 2.15
N ALA A 76 7.89 -2.18 3.35
CA ALA A 76 7.16 -3.42 3.61
C ALA A 76 6.41 -3.33 4.94
N GLY A 77 5.11 -3.56 4.92
CA GLY A 77 4.26 -3.68 6.12
C GLY A 77 4.32 -5.10 6.68
N LEU A 78 4.83 -5.29 7.90
CA LEU A 78 5.14 -6.61 8.44
C LEU A 78 4.04 -7.15 9.37
N LEU A 79 3.96 -8.48 9.43
CA LEU A 79 3.06 -9.23 10.32
C LEU A 79 3.31 -8.92 11.83
N GLY A 80 4.48 -8.41 12.20
CA GLY A 80 4.89 -8.14 13.58
C GLY A 80 4.70 -6.70 14.06
N GLY A 81 3.93 -5.86 13.35
CA GLY A 81 3.67 -4.47 13.74
C GLY A 81 4.79 -3.48 13.44
N ALA A 82 5.73 -3.87 12.58
CA ALA A 82 6.74 -2.99 12.03
C ALA A 82 6.46 -2.69 10.56
N ALA A 83 6.80 -1.49 10.11
CA ALA A 83 7.04 -1.22 8.70
C ALA A 83 8.53 -0.99 8.50
N ASN A 84 9.13 -1.72 7.55
CA ASN A 84 10.54 -1.55 7.21
C ASN A 84 10.67 -0.79 5.92
N ILE A 85 11.59 0.17 5.87
CA ILE A 85 12.02 0.84 4.64
C ILE A 85 13.43 0.36 4.32
N TYR A 86 13.59 -0.20 3.14
CA TYR A 86 14.84 -0.70 2.59
C TYR A 86 15.38 0.31 1.58
N ASP A 87 16.70 0.46 1.56
CA ASP A 87 17.38 1.11 0.45
C ASP A 87 17.50 0.11 -0.69
N VAL A 88 17.01 0.48 -1.87
CA VAL A 88 17.01 -0.36 -3.07
C VAL A 88 17.73 0.30 -4.24
N ARG A 89 18.50 1.37 -3.96
CA ARG A 89 19.38 1.98 -4.95
C ARG A 89 20.37 0.94 -5.49
N ASP A 90 20.62 1.01 -6.78
CA ASP A 90 21.63 0.21 -7.46
C ASP A 90 21.40 -1.31 -7.38
N LEU A 91 20.19 -1.76 -7.06
CA LEU A 91 19.85 -3.18 -7.05
C LEU A 91 20.05 -3.85 -8.42
N ASP A 92 19.85 -3.09 -9.49
CA ASP A 92 20.05 -3.50 -10.88
C ASP A 92 21.53 -3.67 -11.26
N SER A 93 22.43 -2.99 -10.56
CA SER A 93 23.86 -2.89 -10.91
C SER A 93 24.80 -3.53 -9.89
N GLN A 94 24.44 -3.57 -8.60
CA GLN A 94 25.19 -4.20 -7.51
C GLN A 94 24.26 -4.85 -6.47
N PRO A 95 23.90 -6.13 -6.61
CA PRO A 95 22.85 -6.80 -5.80
C PRO A 95 23.23 -7.10 -4.33
N ARG A 96 24.24 -6.45 -3.73
CA ARG A 96 24.85 -6.95 -2.46
C ARG A 96 24.91 -5.99 -1.27
N GLN A 97 24.58 -4.72 -1.41
CA GLN A 97 24.62 -3.81 -0.26
C GLN A 97 23.21 -3.35 0.14
N LEU A 98 22.43 -4.30 0.66
CA LEU A 98 21.06 -4.07 1.10
C LEU A 98 21.01 -3.92 2.60
N GLY A 99 20.82 -2.69 3.07
CA GLY A 99 20.61 -2.36 4.47
C GLY A 99 19.14 -2.03 4.73
N LEU A 100 18.63 -2.48 5.87
CA LEU A 100 17.45 -1.86 6.48
C LEU A 100 17.78 -0.38 6.69
N HIS A 101 17.08 0.51 5.99
CA HIS A 101 17.30 1.94 6.14
C HIS A 101 16.58 2.47 7.38
N GLN A 102 15.34 2.03 7.59
CA GLN A 102 14.54 2.44 8.74
C GLN A 102 13.59 1.32 9.17
N ALA A 103 13.53 1.06 10.49
CA ALA A 103 12.45 0.31 11.10
C ALA A 103 11.45 1.29 11.75
N LEU A 104 10.17 1.14 11.44
CA LEU A 104 9.09 1.97 11.96
C LEU A 104 8.14 1.08 12.79
N THR A 105 8.29 1.10 14.11
CA THR A 105 7.68 0.13 15.03
C THR A 105 6.59 0.75 15.91
N ASP A 106 5.72 1.58 15.32
CA ASP A 106 4.72 2.33 16.08
C ASP A 106 3.41 1.55 16.28
N ALA A 107 3.13 0.57 15.43
CA ALA A 107 1.93 -0.25 15.50
C ALA A 107 2.10 -1.39 16.53
N THR A 108 1.03 -1.70 17.27
CA THR A 108 1.02 -2.82 18.23
C THR A 108 0.45 -4.11 17.65
N ASP A 109 0.09 -4.11 16.37
CA ASP A 109 -0.44 -5.25 15.62
C ASP A 109 0.04 -5.14 14.15
N SER A 110 -0.19 -6.18 13.33
CA SER A 110 0.18 -6.26 11.91
C SER A 110 -0.03 -4.94 11.16
N VAL A 111 0.99 -4.54 10.38
CA VAL A 111 0.85 -3.44 9.41
C VAL A 111 0.30 -4.03 8.12
N TYR A 112 -0.95 -3.70 7.79
CA TYR A 112 -1.67 -4.25 6.65
C TYR A 112 -1.49 -3.46 5.36
N GLY A 113 -1.20 -2.16 5.45
CA GLY A 113 -0.97 -1.29 4.29
C GLY A 113 0.14 -0.28 4.55
N VAL A 114 0.88 0.09 3.50
CA VAL A 114 1.98 1.07 3.51
C VAL A 114 1.91 1.95 2.27
N ALA A 115 2.17 3.26 2.43
CA ALA A 115 2.18 4.17 1.28
C ALA A 115 3.19 5.31 1.46
N PHE A 116 3.85 5.68 0.37
CA PHE A 116 4.61 6.93 0.26
C PHE A 116 3.73 8.03 -0.34
N SER A 117 3.89 9.27 0.11
CA SER A 117 3.30 10.39 -0.62
C SER A 117 3.95 10.56 -2.00
N PRO A 118 3.26 11.16 -2.99
CA PRO A 118 3.78 11.32 -4.35
C PRO A 118 5.13 12.07 -4.44
N ASN A 119 5.41 12.96 -3.49
CA ASN A 119 6.69 13.67 -3.39
C ASN A 119 7.76 12.91 -2.57
N GLY A 120 7.44 11.74 -2.03
CA GLY A 120 8.31 10.88 -1.23
C GLY A 120 8.67 11.44 0.16
N GLN A 121 8.03 12.53 0.59
CA GLN A 121 8.33 13.22 1.86
C GLN A 121 7.53 12.69 3.04
N LEU A 122 6.35 12.11 2.80
CA LEU A 122 5.55 11.47 3.84
C LEU A 122 5.47 9.97 3.60
N PHE A 123 5.27 9.24 4.68
CA PHE A 123 5.00 7.81 4.67
C PHE A 123 3.90 7.49 5.67
N ALA A 124 3.01 6.56 5.33
CA ALA A 124 1.90 6.16 6.18
C ALA A 124 1.81 4.63 6.30
N THR A 125 1.28 4.15 7.42
CA THR A 125 1.01 2.73 7.66
C THR A 125 -0.40 2.54 8.22
N ALA A 126 -1.15 1.61 7.65
CA ALA A 126 -2.42 1.13 8.19
C ALA A 126 -2.20 -0.13 9.02
N ALA A 127 -2.71 -0.18 10.26
CA ALA A 127 -2.44 -1.28 11.18
C ALA A 127 -3.69 -1.92 11.81
N GLY A 128 -3.51 -3.16 12.27
CA GLY A 128 -4.52 -3.95 12.97
C GLY A 128 -4.98 -3.36 14.30
N ASP A 129 -4.14 -2.54 14.91
CA ASP A 129 -4.42 -1.83 16.16
C ASP A 129 -5.41 -0.66 16.01
N ARG A 130 -5.96 -0.49 14.80
CA ARG A 130 -6.97 0.51 14.41
C ARG A 130 -6.42 1.90 14.22
N THR A 131 -5.09 2.03 14.16
CA THR A 131 -4.43 3.31 13.97
C THR A 131 -3.80 3.40 12.59
N VAL A 132 -3.64 4.64 12.13
CA VAL A 132 -2.71 4.96 11.05
C VAL A 132 -1.60 5.81 11.61
N ALA A 133 -0.37 5.38 11.39
CA ALA A 133 0.80 6.17 11.73
C ALA A 133 1.30 6.89 10.47
N LEU A 134 1.82 8.10 10.67
CA LEU A 134 2.27 9.00 9.62
C LEU A 134 3.65 9.54 10.00
N TRP A 135 4.57 9.54 9.04
CA TRP A 135 5.94 9.98 9.22
C TRP A 135 6.33 11.01 8.18
N ASP A 136 7.08 12.01 8.63
CA ASP A 136 7.84 12.93 7.78
C ASP A 136 9.24 12.34 7.56
N LEU A 137 9.63 12.23 6.29
CA LEU A 137 10.87 11.66 5.79
C LEU A 137 11.77 12.70 5.11
N THR A 138 11.45 14.00 5.20
CA THR A 138 12.12 15.06 4.43
C THR A 138 13.59 15.25 4.81
N ASN A 139 13.91 15.14 6.10
CA ASN A 139 15.27 15.32 6.61
C ASN A 139 15.67 14.14 7.51
N SER A 140 15.00 14.03 8.65
CA SER A 140 15.08 12.91 9.57
C SER A 140 13.70 12.28 9.70
N VAL A 141 13.67 10.99 10.02
CA VAL A 141 12.42 10.26 10.24
C VAL A 141 11.76 10.80 11.50
N ARG A 142 10.66 11.50 11.31
CA ARG A 142 9.87 12.09 12.40
C ARG A 142 8.45 11.57 12.35
N ARG A 143 8.01 10.98 13.44
CA ARG A 143 6.61 10.58 13.62
C ARG A 143 5.72 11.83 13.79
N LEU A 144 4.65 11.91 13.01
CA LEU A 144 3.58 12.90 13.14
C LEU A 144 2.50 12.36 14.12
N PRO A 145 1.47 13.15 14.47
CA PRO A 145 0.36 12.63 15.27
C PRO A 145 -0.26 11.38 14.62
N ARG A 146 -0.60 10.39 15.45
CA ARG A 146 -1.32 9.19 14.99
C ARG A 146 -2.72 9.60 14.55
N LEU A 147 -3.18 9.01 13.45
CA LEU A 147 -4.54 9.18 12.99
C LEU A 147 -5.40 8.12 13.68
N THR A 148 -6.33 8.56 14.50
CA THR A 148 -7.24 7.71 15.28
C THR A 148 -8.67 8.04 14.90
N GLY A 149 -9.53 7.02 14.90
CA GLY A 149 -10.94 7.18 14.55
C GLY A 149 -11.57 5.87 14.10
N HIS A 150 -10.81 5.02 13.39
CA HIS A 150 -11.27 3.69 13.03
C HIS A 150 -11.61 2.85 14.27
N THR A 151 -12.72 2.13 14.23
CA THR A 151 -13.21 1.29 15.34
C THR A 151 -12.83 -0.19 15.18
N HIS A 152 -12.30 -0.56 14.01
CA HIS A 152 -11.73 -1.87 13.69
C HIS A 152 -10.46 -1.72 12.85
N SER A 153 -9.75 -2.82 12.59
CA SER A 153 -8.44 -2.82 11.94
C SER A 153 -8.44 -2.02 10.63
N VAL A 154 -7.42 -1.19 10.45
CA VAL A 154 -7.20 -0.46 9.20
C VAL A 154 -6.49 -1.40 8.24
N GLN A 155 -7.11 -1.68 7.11
CA GLN A 155 -6.61 -2.65 6.13
C GLN A 155 -5.66 -2.02 5.12
N ASP A 156 -5.88 -0.75 4.78
CA ASP A 156 -5.13 -0.13 3.70
C ASP A 156 -5.09 1.39 3.85
N VAL A 157 -4.12 2.01 3.18
CA VAL A 157 -3.82 3.44 3.22
C VAL A 157 -3.27 3.91 1.88
N ASP A 158 -3.75 5.04 1.37
CA ASP A 158 -3.25 5.62 0.12
C ASP A 158 -3.20 7.15 0.17
N PHE A 159 -2.24 7.75 -0.55
CA PHE A 159 -2.12 9.19 -0.70
C PHE A 159 -2.83 9.67 -1.95
N SER A 160 -3.54 10.78 -1.83
CA SER A 160 -4.03 11.53 -2.99
C SER A 160 -2.86 11.93 -3.92
N PRO A 161 -3.08 12.05 -5.24
CA PRO A 161 -2.03 12.43 -6.19
C PRO A 161 -1.38 13.81 -5.98
N ASP A 162 -2.00 14.75 -5.23
CA ASP A 162 -1.31 15.99 -4.78
C ASP A 162 -0.55 15.82 -3.46
N GLY A 163 -0.69 14.69 -2.79
CA GLY A 163 -0.13 14.44 -1.47
C GLY A 163 -0.78 15.26 -0.35
N ARG A 164 -1.88 15.97 -0.60
CA ARG A 164 -2.53 16.81 0.43
C ARG A 164 -3.43 16.00 1.35
N PHE A 165 -3.93 14.88 0.86
CA PHE A 165 -4.85 14.01 1.58
C PHE A 165 -4.37 12.56 1.61
N LEU A 166 -4.83 11.87 2.65
CA LEU A 166 -4.71 10.44 2.84
C LEU A 166 -6.12 9.82 2.87
N VAL A 167 -6.27 8.61 2.35
CA VAL A 167 -7.46 7.77 2.56
C VAL A 167 -7.06 6.50 3.27
N THR A 168 -7.95 5.97 4.11
CA THR A 168 -7.72 4.73 4.84
C THR A 168 -8.98 3.89 4.80
N ALA A 169 -8.85 2.59 4.52
CA ALA A 169 -9.94 1.63 4.57
C ALA A 169 -9.92 0.83 5.88
N GLY A 170 -11.03 0.82 6.59
CA GLY A 170 -11.18 0.07 7.84
C GLY A 170 -12.16 -1.10 7.69
N GLN A 171 -11.88 -2.18 8.41
CA GLN A 171 -12.84 -3.27 8.63
C GLN A 171 -14.10 -2.81 9.40
N ASP A 172 -14.10 -1.58 9.92
CA ASP A 172 -15.28 -0.93 10.52
C ASP A 172 -16.32 -0.47 9.51
N GLY A 173 -16.13 -0.77 8.22
CA GLY A 173 -17.08 -0.37 7.19
C GLY A 173 -16.94 1.07 6.75
N THR A 174 -15.80 1.70 7.02
CA THR A 174 -15.56 3.10 6.66
C THR A 174 -14.30 3.29 5.83
N VAL A 175 -14.38 4.25 4.92
CA VAL A 175 -13.19 4.87 4.31
C VAL A 175 -13.05 6.25 4.91
N ARG A 176 -11.95 6.52 5.61
CA ARG A 176 -11.70 7.82 6.23
C ARG A 176 -10.75 8.65 5.38
N ARG A 177 -10.97 9.97 5.38
CA ARG A 177 -10.14 10.95 4.69
C ARG A 177 -9.45 11.83 5.72
N TRP A 178 -8.16 12.06 5.51
CA TRP A 178 -7.32 12.83 6.41
C TRP A 178 -6.56 13.90 5.64
N ASN A 179 -6.27 15.02 6.30
CA ASN A 179 -5.30 15.98 5.81
C ASN A 179 -3.89 15.45 6.10
N ALA A 180 -3.08 15.26 5.07
CA ALA A 180 -1.74 14.68 5.19
C ALA A 180 -0.74 15.58 5.93
N GLY A 181 -0.95 16.90 5.92
CA GLY A 181 -0.02 17.86 6.55
C GLY A 181 -0.17 17.97 8.06
N ASN A 182 -1.36 17.72 8.61
CA ASN A 182 -1.63 17.86 10.04
C ASN A 182 -2.30 16.64 10.70
N GLY A 183 -2.74 15.65 9.93
CA GLY A 183 -3.38 14.44 10.42
C GLY A 183 -4.84 14.59 10.85
N ASN A 184 -5.48 15.73 10.59
CA ASN A 184 -6.88 15.92 10.95
C ASN A 184 -7.79 15.09 10.04
N GLU A 185 -8.80 14.43 10.62
CA GLU A 185 -9.87 13.82 9.85
C GLU A 185 -10.71 14.92 9.19
N ILE A 186 -10.94 14.80 7.88
CA ILE A 186 -11.73 15.77 7.09
C ILE A 186 -13.04 15.17 6.58
N GLY A 187 -13.26 13.88 6.79
CA GLY A 187 -14.53 13.23 6.48
C GLY A 187 -14.41 11.71 6.45
N GLN A 188 -15.58 11.07 6.47
CA GLN A 188 -15.70 9.63 6.33
C GLN A 188 -16.72 9.32 5.23
N LEU A 189 -16.45 8.25 4.49
CA LEU A 189 -17.31 7.68 3.47
C LEU A 189 -17.72 6.30 3.97
N ARG A 190 -19.02 6.04 3.90
CA ARG A 190 -19.62 4.75 4.24
C ARG A 190 -20.83 4.53 3.35
N ASP A 191 -21.10 3.27 3.05
CA ASP A 191 -22.42 2.88 2.57
C ASP A 191 -23.17 2.23 3.73
N ALA A 192 -24.40 2.69 4.00
CA ALA A 192 -25.27 2.11 5.00
C ALA A 192 -25.63 0.63 4.70
N ALA A 193 -25.51 0.20 3.45
CA ALA A 193 -25.74 -1.19 3.03
C ALA A 193 -24.49 -2.09 3.15
N ALA A 194 -23.30 -1.54 3.37
CA ALA A 194 -22.08 -2.32 3.48
C ALA A 194 -21.90 -2.86 4.91
N THR A 195 -21.87 -4.19 5.06
CA THR A 195 -21.60 -4.85 6.34
C THR A 195 -20.10 -4.95 6.66
N SER A 196 -19.25 -4.69 5.67
CA SER A 196 -17.82 -4.41 5.80
C SER A 196 -17.34 -3.67 4.54
N LEU A 197 -16.53 -2.64 4.69
CA LEU A 197 -15.76 -2.01 3.61
C LEU A 197 -14.33 -2.53 3.69
N GLY A 198 -13.76 -2.72 2.52
CA GLY A 198 -12.85 -3.81 2.20
C GLY A 198 -11.38 -3.46 2.23
N ARG A 199 -10.64 -4.48 1.83
CA ARG A 199 -9.21 -4.71 1.99
C ARG A 199 -8.30 -3.68 1.33
N ALA A 200 -8.81 -2.86 0.41
CA ALA A 200 -8.01 -1.97 -0.43
C ALA A 200 -8.74 -0.68 -0.78
N VAL A 201 -7.99 0.42 -0.91
CA VAL A 201 -8.40 1.75 -1.38
C VAL A 201 -7.45 2.24 -2.45
N ALA A 202 -7.96 3.02 -3.41
CA ALA A 202 -7.11 3.63 -4.43
C ALA A 202 -7.67 4.97 -4.91
N TRP A 203 -6.78 5.95 -5.06
CA TRP A 203 -7.11 7.20 -5.77
C TRP A 203 -7.00 7.05 -7.28
N SER A 204 -7.97 7.63 -7.99
CA SER A 204 -7.78 7.94 -9.41
C SER A 204 -6.67 8.98 -9.61
N THR A 205 -5.93 8.87 -10.71
CA THR A 205 -4.84 9.78 -11.07
C THR A 205 -5.30 11.24 -11.25
N ASN A 206 -6.56 11.47 -11.61
CA ASN A 206 -7.19 12.79 -11.72
C ASN A 206 -7.81 13.31 -10.41
N ARG A 207 -7.65 12.58 -9.28
CA ARG A 207 -8.08 12.97 -7.91
C ARG A 207 -9.58 12.99 -7.65
N ASP A 208 -10.41 12.70 -8.64
CA ASP A 208 -11.86 12.88 -8.52
C ASP A 208 -12.58 11.62 -8.04
N ILE A 209 -11.97 10.45 -8.20
CA ILE A 209 -12.56 9.17 -7.85
C ILE A 209 -11.73 8.48 -6.79
N LEU A 210 -12.41 8.02 -5.75
CA LEU A 210 -11.88 7.07 -4.78
C LEU A 210 -12.53 5.71 -5.02
N ALA A 211 -11.72 4.68 -5.18
CA ALA A 211 -12.17 3.29 -5.20
C ALA A 211 -11.92 2.64 -3.84
N ALA A 212 -12.86 1.84 -3.37
CA ALA A 212 -12.60 0.90 -2.28
C ALA A 212 -13.27 -0.45 -2.60
N THR A 213 -12.59 -1.52 -2.24
CA THR A 213 -13.20 -2.85 -2.28
C THR A 213 -14.18 -2.99 -1.12
N ASP A 214 -15.16 -3.88 -1.23
CA ASP A 214 -16.00 -4.32 -0.11
C ASP A 214 -16.30 -5.82 -0.22
N ALA A 215 -17.12 -6.36 0.69
CA ALA A 215 -17.46 -7.80 0.66
C ALA A 215 -18.20 -8.25 -0.62
N GLY A 216 -18.74 -7.33 -1.43
CA GLY A 216 -19.57 -7.63 -2.59
C GLY A 216 -19.08 -7.08 -3.93
N GLY A 217 -18.06 -6.21 -3.97
CA GLY A 217 -17.57 -5.59 -5.20
C GLY A 217 -16.60 -4.42 -4.99
N VAL A 218 -16.58 -3.50 -5.96
CA VAL A 218 -15.79 -2.27 -5.92
C VAL A 218 -16.75 -1.08 -5.90
N ARG A 219 -16.51 -0.16 -4.97
CA ARG A 219 -17.28 1.07 -4.84
C ARG A 219 -16.46 2.25 -5.30
N LEU A 220 -17.11 3.15 -6.04
CA LEU A 220 -16.53 4.40 -6.48
C LEU A 220 -17.26 5.58 -5.83
N TRP A 221 -16.50 6.50 -5.24
CA TRP A 221 -17.00 7.79 -4.77
C TRP A 221 -16.41 8.90 -5.63
N ASN A 222 -17.28 9.76 -6.16
CA ASN A 222 -16.84 11.00 -6.79
C ASN A 222 -16.66 12.07 -5.71
N LEU A 223 -15.44 12.58 -5.56
CA LEU A 223 -15.06 13.55 -4.54
C LEU A 223 -15.20 15.01 -5.03
N ALA A 224 -15.36 15.23 -6.33
CA ALA A 224 -15.63 16.55 -6.91
C ALA A 224 -17.10 16.96 -6.76
N THR A 225 -18.02 15.99 -6.63
CA THR A 225 -19.44 16.22 -6.37
C THR A 225 -19.90 15.41 -5.15
N PRO A 226 -19.99 16.00 -3.95
CA PRO A 226 -20.41 15.28 -2.75
C PRO A 226 -21.82 14.71 -2.93
N GLY A 227 -21.99 13.39 -2.82
CA GLY A 227 -23.31 12.74 -2.76
C GLY A 227 -23.59 11.62 -3.77
N THR A 228 -22.70 11.38 -4.74
CA THR A 228 -22.85 10.27 -5.71
C THR A 228 -21.78 9.20 -5.51
N SER A 229 -22.20 8.04 -5.01
CA SER A 229 -21.44 6.79 -5.08
C SER A 229 -22.05 5.87 -6.13
N VAL A 230 -21.22 5.21 -6.93
CA VAL A 230 -21.67 4.19 -7.90
C VAL A 230 -21.03 2.86 -7.50
N LEU A 231 -21.86 1.81 -7.41
CA LEU A 231 -21.40 0.43 -7.26
C LEU A 231 -21.15 -0.15 -8.65
N LEU A 232 -19.98 -0.76 -8.87
CA LEU A 232 -19.60 -1.44 -10.10
C LEU A 232 -19.77 -2.95 -9.97
#